data_AF-A0A841LI33-F1
#
_entry.id   AF-A0A841LI33-F1
#
_cell.length_a   1.000
_cell.length_b   1.000
_cell.length_c   1.000
_cell.angle_alpha   90.00
_cell.angle_beta   90.00
_cell.angle_gamma   90.00
#
_symmetry.space_group_name_H-M   'P 1'
#
loop_
_entity.id
_entity.type
_entity.pdbx_description
1 polymer ?
#
loop_
_entity_poly.entity_id
_entity_poly.type
_entity_poly.pdbx_seq_one_letter_code
_entity_poly.pdbx_strand_id
1 'polypeptide(L)'
;MEDAAALRLAEMNGLVGTWRQADKPGSPLRIRFSLTAGGTAVVEEWLRGSQPHSLTIYHRDGQGLIATHYCPQGNQPRLAWVPSSAVNVLRFNFRDATDLDATHESYLVALAFDLSHEGKIVRTETYRRAGEDEVSSMHLVRDQH
;
A
#
# COMPACT_ATOMS: atom_id res chain seq x y z
N MET A 1 9.77 -20.78 -15.76
CA MET A 1 9.46 -19.35 -15.65
C MET A 1 9.47 -19.01 -14.18
N GLU A 2 10.23 -18.01 -13.79
CA GLU A 2 10.33 -17.57 -12.39
C GLU A 2 8.95 -17.08 -11.91
N ASP A 3 8.57 -17.41 -10.67
CA ASP A 3 7.27 -17.06 -10.09
C ASP A 3 7.24 -15.55 -9.81
N ALA A 4 6.75 -14.78 -10.79
CA ALA A 4 6.72 -13.32 -10.74
C ALA A 4 5.99 -12.80 -9.49
N ALA A 5 4.91 -13.46 -9.06
CA ALA A 5 4.20 -13.09 -7.83
C ALA A 5 5.08 -13.27 -6.59
N ALA A 6 5.83 -14.37 -6.49
CA ALA A 6 6.75 -14.59 -5.38
C ALA A 6 7.84 -13.51 -5.33
N LEU A 7 8.40 -13.13 -6.49
CA LEU A 7 9.39 -12.04 -6.58
C LEU A 7 8.81 -10.70 -6.13
N ARG A 8 7.62 -10.32 -6.61
CA ARG A 8 6.98 -9.05 -6.24
C ARG A 8 6.56 -9.02 -4.77
N LEU A 9 6.15 -10.14 -4.19
CA LEU A 9 5.91 -10.22 -2.75
C LEU A 9 7.21 -10.07 -1.96
N ALA A 10 8.31 -10.67 -2.45
CA ALA A 10 9.63 -10.51 -1.84
C ALA A 10 10.12 -9.05 -1.86
N GLU A 11 9.82 -8.28 -2.92
CA GLU A 11 10.08 -6.82 -2.95
C GLU A 11 9.33 -6.10 -1.82
N MET A 12 8.07 -6.47 -1.55
CA MET A 12 7.30 -5.93 -0.42
C MET A 12 7.88 -6.31 0.94
N ASN A 13 8.52 -7.48 1.07
CA ASN A 13 9.21 -7.88 2.31
C ASN A 13 10.37 -6.93 2.65
N GLY A 14 11.01 -6.32 1.63
CA GLY A 14 12.04 -5.30 1.83
C GLY A 14 11.52 -4.05 2.56
N LEU A 15 10.20 -3.83 2.57
CA LEU A 15 9.58 -2.69 3.23
C LEU A 15 9.41 -2.89 4.73
N VAL A 16 9.55 -4.12 5.24
CA VAL A 16 9.36 -4.45 6.67
C VAL A 16 10.11 -3.47 7.57
N GLY A 17 9.41 -2.93 8.56
CA GLY A 17 9.88 -1.87 9.44
C GLY A 17 8.94 -0.67 9.48
N THR A 18 9.33 0.36 10.21
CA THR A 18 8.53 1.58 10.41
C THR A 18 9.07 2.72 9.55
N TRP A 19 8.16 3.48 8.96
CA TRP A 19 8.45 4.59 8.06
C TRP A 19 7.75 5.86 8.51
N ARG A 20 8.40 6.99 8.25
CA ARG A 20 7.86 8.33 8.45
C ARG A 20 7.96 9.15 7.18
N GLN A 21 7.16 10.21 7.08
CA GLN A 21 7.28 11.17 5.98
C GLN A 21 8.62 11.92 6.06
N ALA A 22 9.36 11.94 4.95
CA ALA A 22 10.61 12.67 4.83
C ALA A 22 10.39 14.18 4.97
N ASP A 23 9.35 14.68 4.29
CA ASP A 23 9.04 16.11 4.17
C ASP A 23 8.29 16.66 5.39
N LYS A 24 7.85 15.79 6.31
CA LYS A 24 7.10 16.16 7.52
C LYS A 24 7.62 15.39 8.75
N PRO A 25 8.87 15.63 9.20
CA PRO A 25 9.50 14.83 10.25
C PRO A 25 8.78 14.90 11.60
N GLY A 26 8.10 16.02 11.91
CA GLY A 26 7.30 16.17 13.14
C GLY A 26 5.89 15.57 13.08
N SER A 27 5.48 14.99 11.95
CA SER A 27 4.17 14.34 11.84
C SER A 27 4.11 13.12 12.75
N PRO A 28 3.00 12.88 13.48
CA PRO A 28 2.80 11.66 14.25
C PRO A 28 2.43 10.46 13.36
N LEU A 29 2.30 10.67 12.05
CA LEU A 29 1.99 9.59 11.11
C LEU A 29 3.18 8.64 10.98
N ARG A 30 2.91 7.34 11.13
CA ARG A 30 3.83 6.25 10.84
C ARG A 30 3.16 5.22 9.95
N ILE A 31 3.93 4.63 9.06
CA ILE A 31 3.50 3.47 8.27
C ILE A 31 4.39 2.30 8.67
N ARG A 32 3.78 1.25 9.22
CA ARG A 32 4.48 0.04 9.65
C ARG A 32 4.19 -1.07 8.65
N PHE A 33 5.26 -1.65 8.09
CA PHE A 33 5.17 -2.89 7.33
C PHE A 33 5.65 -4.05 8.19
N SER A 34 4.87 -5.13 8.24
CA SER A 34 5.23 -6.36 8.97
C SER A 34 4.84 -7.61 8.19
N LEU A 35 5.53 -8.72 8.46
CA LEU A 35 5.16 -10.03 7.94
C LEU A 35 4.16 -10.69 8.88
N THR A 36 3.20 -11.40 8.31
CA THR A 36 2.27 -12.26 9.04
C THR A 36 2.08 -13.58 8.29
N ALA A 37 1.26 -14.48 8.83
CA ALA A 37 0.88 -15.75 8.21
C ALA A 37 2.08 -16.58 7.72
N GLY A 38 3.15 -16.64 8.51
CA GLY A 38 4.38 -17.37 8.12
C GLY A 38 5.17 -16.73 6.97
N GLY A 39 4.98 -15.43 6.71
CA GLY A 39 5.70 -14.69 5.67
C GLY A 39 5.01 -14.69 4.30
N THR A 40 3.78 -15.23 4.19
CA THR A 40 3.02 -15.24 2.94
C THR A 40 2.19 -13.98 2.72
N ALA A 41 2.13 -13.10 3.72
CA ALA A 41 1.41 -11.84 3.64
C ALA A 41 2.20 -10.70 4.31
N VAL A 42 2.13 -9.52 3.70
CA VAL A 42 2.68 -8.27 4.23
C VAL A 42 1.53 -7.39 4.69
N VAL A 43 1.66 -6.81 5.87
CA VAL A 43 0.68 -5.93 6.51
C VAL A 43 1.25 -4.52 6.50
N GLU A 44 0.59 -3.58 5.82
CA GLU A 44 0.82 -2.13 5.91
C GLU A 44 -0.18 -1.51 6.87
N GLU A 45 0.27 -1.06 8.02
CA GLU A 45 -0.55 -0.35 9.01
C GLU A 45 -0.23 1.14 9.00
N TRP A 46 -1.27 1.94 8.88
CA TRP A 46 -1.20 3.38 9.05
C TRP A 46 -1.51 3.75 10.50
N LEU A 47 -0.56 4.38 11.17
CA LEU A 47 -0.64 4.74 12.58
C LEU A 47 -0.61 6.26 12.73
N ARG A 48 -1.53 6.83 13.51
CA ARG A 48 -1.40 8.21 14.03
C ARG A 48 -1.04 8.13 15.50
N GLY A 49 0.23 8.37 15.82
CA GLY A 49 0.75 8.01 17.15
C GLY A 49 0.68 6.50 17.35
N SER A 50 0.02 6.03 18.40
CA SER A 50 -0.20 4.60 18.67
C SER A 50 -1.52 4.04 18.12
N GLN A 51 -2.36 4.87 17.50
CA GLN A 51 -3.69 4.47 17.07
C GLN A 51 -3.69 4.02 15.59
N PRO A 52 -4.16 2.80 15.29
CA PRO A 52 -4.41 2.37 13.91
C PRO A 52 -5.45 3.26 13.24
N HIS A 53 -5.21 3.57 11.97
CA HIS A 53 -6.11 4.35 11.13
C HIS A 53 -6.64 3.49 9.99
N SER A 54 -5.76 3.05 9.09
CA SER A 54 -6.08 2.16 7.97
C SER A 54 -5.08 1.03 7.89
N LEU A 55 -5.47 -0.03 7.17
CA LEU A 55 -4.67 -1.23 7.00
C LEU A 55 -4.72 -1.68 5.54
N THR A 56 -3.60 -2.13 4.98
CA THR A 56 -3.57 -2.86 3.70
C THR A 56 -2.86 -4.19 3.89
N ILE A 57 -3.44 -5.28 3.41
CA ILE A 57 -2.79 -6.59 3.40
C ILE A 57 -2.46 -6.96 1.96
N TYR A 58 -1.19 -7.26 1.71
CA TYR A 58 -0.68 -7.76 0.43
C TYR A 58 -0.46 -9.25 0.52
N HIS A 59 -0.96 -10.00 -0.46
CA HIS A 59 -0.72 -11.42 -0.59
C HIS A 59 -0.73 -11.84 -2.06
N ARG A 60 -0.29 -13.07 -2.32
CA ARG A 60 -0.32 -13.66 -3.66
C ARG A 60 -1.76 -13.96 -4.10
N ASP A 61 -2.04 -13.69 -5.37
CA ASP A 61 -3.30 -14.05 -6.04
C ASP A 61 -2.96 -14.71 -7.38
N GLY A 62 -2.85 -16.04 -7.37
CA GLY A 62 -2.38 -16.82 -8.52
C GLY A 62 -0.96 -16.41 -8.97
N GLN A 63 -0.88 -15.88 -10.20
CA GLN A 63 0.36 -15.39 -10.81
C GLN A 63 0.64 -13.90 -10.53
N GLY A 64 -0.22 -13.23 -9.75
CA GLY A 64 -0.06 -11.84 -9.36
C GLY A 64 -0.11 -11.64 -7.85
N LEU A 65 -0.33 -10.38 -7.46
CA LEU A 65 -0.60 -9.98 -6.09
C LEU A 65 -1.94 -9.28 -5.99
N ILE A 66 -2.51 -9.31 -4.79
CA ILE A 66 -3.67 -8.50 -4.42
C ILE A 66 -3.33 -7.71 -3.17
N ALA A 67 -3.74 -6.43 -3.17
CA ALA A 67 -3.77 -5.57 -2.00
C ALA A 67 -5.22 -5.44 -1.55
N THR A 68 -5.52 -5.81 -0.31
CA THR A 68 -6.84 -5.60 0.30
C THR A 68 -6.71 -4.48 1.31
N HIS A 69 -7.32 -3.34 1.01
CA HIS A 69 -7.31 -2.15 1.85
C HIS A 69 -8.53 -2.12 2.75
N TYR A 70 -8.35 -1.73 4.01
CA TYR A 70 -9.39 -1.56 5.01
C TYR A 70 -9.41 -0.08 5.42
N CYS A 71 -10.44 0.63 4.97
CA CYS A 71 -10.61 2.05 5.23
C CYS A 71 -11.37 2.28 6.54
N PRO A 72 -11.07 3.34 7.31
CA PRO A 72 -11.91 3.77 8.43
C PRO A 72 -13.38 4.03 8.07
N GLN A 73 -13.69 4.26 6.79
CA GLN A 73 -15.06 4.48 6.31
C GLN A 73 -15.91 3.19 6.31
N GLY A 74 -15.29 2.01 6.40
CA GLY A 74 -15.96 0.71 6.37
C GLY A 74 -15.71 -0.08 5.09
N ASN A 75 -15.50 0.62 3.97
CA ASN A 75 -15.22 -0.03 2.70
C ASN A 75 -13.90 -0.83 2.69
N GLN A 76 -13.89 -1.88 1.87
CA GLN A 76 -12.74 -2.74 1.65
C GLN A 76 -12.42 -2.88 0.16
N PRO A 77 -11.67 -1.94 -0.43
CA PRO A 77 -11.19 -2.04 -1.81
C PRO A 77 -10.14 -3.12 -1.97
N ARG A 78 -10.23 -3.90 -3.05
CA ARG A 78 -9.21 -4.86 -3.48
C ARG A 78 -8.57 -4.35 -4.76
N LEU A 79 -7.24 -4.27 -4.76
CA LEU A 79 -6.44 -3.79 -5.89
C LEU A 79 -5.52 -4.89 -6.39
N ALA A 80 -5.60 -5.21 -7.67
CA ALA A 80 -4.75 -6.21 -8.32
C ALA A 80 -3.45 -5.58 -8.80
N TRP A 81 -2.35 -6.28 -8.59
CA TRP A 81 -1.06 -5.88 -9.14
C TRP A 81 -1.12 -5.84 -10.67
N VAL A 82 -0.53 -4.80 -11.25
CA VAL A 82 -0.40 -4.64 -12.69
C VAL A 82 1.08 -4.63 -13.09
N PRO A 83 1.48 -5.41 -14.11
CA PRO A 83 2.83 -5.35 -14.64
C PRO A 83 3.18 -3.93 -15.08
N SER A 84 4.39 -3.49 -14.76
CA SER A 84 4.93 -2.18 -15.11
C SER A 84 6.26 -2.37 -15.82
N SER A 85 6.52 -1.56 -16.85
CA SER A 85 7.85 -1.49 -17.50
C SER A 85 8.86 -0.71 -16.66
N ALA A 86 8.40 0.09 -15.69
CA ALA A 86 9.26 0.78 -14.75
C ALA A 86 9.88 -0.22 -13.76
N VAL A 87 11.21 -0.26 -13.74
CA VAL A 87 12.01 -1.09 -12.83
C VAL A 87 11.79 -0.60 -11.40
N ASN A 88 11.73 -1.53 -10.44
CA ASN A 88 11.54 -1.25 -9.00
C ASN A 88 10.24 -0.49 -8.64
N VAL A 89 9.24 -0.48 -9.52
CA VAL A 89 7.93 0.12 -9.24
C VAL A 89 6.87 -0.97 -9.16
N LEU A 90 6.24 -1.09 -7.99
CA LEU A 90 5.04 -1.92 -7.79
C LEU A 90 3.81 -1.06 -8.01
N ARG A 91 2.85 -1.55 -8.80
CA ARG A 91 1.58 -0.86 -9.08
C ARG A 91 0.40 -1.80 -8.87
N PHE A 92 -0.67 -1.27 -8.32
CA PHE A 92 -1.93 -1.96 -8.09
C PHE A 92 -3.08 -1.07 -8.57
N ASN A 93 -4.05 -1.67 -9.26
CA ASN A 93 -5.26 -0.99 -9.74
C ASN A 93 -6.50 -1.64 -9.13
N PHE A 94 -7.53 -0.82 -8.92
CA PHE A 94 -8.84 -1.26 -8.43
C PHE A 94 -9.34 -2.49 -9.20
N ARG A 95 -9.68 -3.54 -8.46
CA ARG A 95 -10.36 -4.71 -8.98
C ARG A 95 -11.85 -4.65 -8.65
N ASP A 96 -12.15 -4.49 -7.37
CA ASP A 96 -13.51 -4.48 -6.82
C ASP A 96 -13.47 -3.95 -5.38
N ALA A 97 -14.63 -3.84 -4.72
CA ALA A 97 -14.73 -3.54 -3.30
C ALA A 97 -15.89 -4.29 -2.65
N THR A 98 -15.80 -4.50 -1.34
CA THR A 98 -16.95 -4.88 -0.50
C THR A 98 -17.35 -3.72 0.39
N ASP A 99 -18.65 -3.64 0.71
CA ASP A 99 -19.25 -2.60 1.56
C ASP A 99 -18.88 -1.17 1.11
N LEU A 100 -19.00 -0.90 -0.20
CA LEU A 100 -18.67 0.39 -0.79
C LEU A 100 -19.94 1.12 -1.25
N ASP A 101 -20.21 2.28 -0.66
CA ASP A 101 -21.12 3.28 -1.21
C ASP A 101 -20.32 4.35 -1.97
N ALA A 102 -20.14 4.12 -3.28
CA ALA A 102 -19.35 5.00 -4.15
C ALA A 102 -19.91 6.44 -4.27
N THR A 103 -21.13 6.69 -3.80
CA THR A 103 -21.74 8.04 -3.83
C THR A 103 -21.37 8.88 -2.62
N HIS A 104 -21.12 8.26 -1.47
CA HIS A 104 -20.84 8.97 -0.22
C HIS A 104 -19.41 8.77 0.30
N GLU A 105 -18.75 7.68 -0.08
CA GLU A 105 -17.46 7.29 0.44
C GLU A 105 -16.33 7.59 -0.55
N SER A 106 -15.12 7.83 -0.01
CA SER A 106 -13.90 7.71 -0.79
C SER A 106 -13.34 6.29 -0.70
N TYR A 107 -12.70 5.84 -1.77
CA TYR A 107 -12.07 4.51 -1.80
C TYR A 107 -10.81 4.51 -2.65
N LEU A 108 -9.85 3.67 -2.23
CA LEU A 108 -8.56 3.54 -2.89
C LEU A 108 -8.73 2.83 -4.24
N VAL A 109 -8.36 3.49 -5.33
CA VAL A 109 -8.49 2.97 -6.70
C VAL A 109 -7.15 2.68 -7.39
N ALA A 110 -6.06 3.28 -6.93
CA ALA A 110 -4.72 2.94 -7.38
C ALA A 110 -3.71 3.09 -6.25
N LEU A 111 -2.69 2.23 -6.26
CA LEU A 111 -1.60 2.27 -5.31
C LEU A 111 -0.28 1.94 -6.02
N ALA A 112 0.76 2.70 -5.74
CA ALA A 112 2.09 2.44 -6.27
C ALA A 112 3.19 2.68 -5.23
N PHE A 113 4.26 1.89 -5.35
CA PHE A 113 5.48 2.03 -4.58
C PHE A 113 6.66 2.13 -5.55
N ASP A 114 7.39 3.24 -5.51
CA ASP A 114 8.71 3.36 -6.11
C ASP A 114 9.76 2.99 -5.07
N LEU A 115 10.48 1.90 -5.36
CA LEU A 115 11.50 1.30 -4.52
C LEU A 115 12.91 1.47 -5.10
N SER A 116 13.10 2.41 -6.03
CA SER A 116 14.36 2.61 -6.75
C SER A 116 15.52 3.09 -5.88
N HIS A 117 15.24 3.52 -4.65
CA HIS A 117 16.24 4.06 -3.73
C HIS A 117 16.21 3.32 -2.39
N GLU A 118 17.36 2.77 -1.99
CA GLU A 118 17.49 2.09 -0.71
C GLU A 118 17.14 3.02 0.46
N GLY A 119 16.36 2.51 1.42
CA GLY A 119 15.94 3.25 2.60
C GLY A 119 14.94 4.39 2.34
N LYS A 120 14.42 4.51 1.11
CA LYS A 120 13.40 5.47 0.70
C LYS A 120 12.26 4.77 -0.03
N ILE A 121 11.05 5.25 0.14
CA ILE A 121 9.90 4.81 -0.65
C ILE A 121 9.18 6.05 -1.17
N VAL A 122 8.80 6.06 -2.44
CA VAL A 122 7.74 6.97 -2.91
C VAL A 122 6.45 6.17 -2.99
N ARG A 123 5.51 6.46 -2.09
CA ARG A 123 4.20 5.82 -2.09
C ARG A 123 3.19 6.77 -2.71
N THR A 124 2.57 6.36 -3.80
CA THR A 124 1.52 7.12 -4.48
C THR A 124 0.20 6.38 -4.36
N GLU A 125 -0.85 7.10 -4.01
CA GLU A 125 -2.21 6.56 -3.95
C GLU A 125 -3.18 7.46 -4.71
N THR A 126 -4.22 6.84 -5.27
CA THR A 126 -5.35 7.54 -5.85
C THR A 126 -6.61 7.11 -5.12
N TYR A 127 -7.29 8.05 -4.49
CA TYR A 127 -8.63 7.85 -3.96
C TYR A 127 -9.66 8.39 -4.94
N ARG A 128 -10.76 7.67 -5.12
CA ARG A 128 -11.92 8.14 -5.88
C ARG A 128 -13.03 8.54 -4.93
N ARG A 129 -13.68 9.67 -5.21
CA ARG A 129 -14.91 10.10 -4.53
C ARG A 129 -15.84 10.78 -5.53
N ALA A 130 -17.10 10.37 -5.58
CA ALA A 130 -18.10 10.93 -6.49
C ALA A 130 -17.65 10.97 -7.98
N GLY A 131 -16.83 10.01 -8.41
CA GLY A 131 -16.29 9.91 -9.77
C GLY A 131 -15.02 10.72 -10.03
N GLU A 132 -14.55 11.52 -9.07
CA GLU A 132 -13.32 12.29 -9.18
C GLU A 132 -12.16 11.59 -8.49
N ASP A 133 -10.99 11.60 -9.14
CA ASP A 133 -9.75 10.98 -8.65
C ASP A 133 -8.84 12.02 -7.99
N GLU A 134 -8.50 11.79 -6.72
CA GLU A 134 -7.52 12.56 -5.97
C GLU A 134 -6.24 11.74 -5.82
N VAL A 135 -5.14 12.25 -6.39
CA VAL A 135 -3.82 11.61 -6.33
C VAL A 135 -2.99 12.27 -5.23
N SER A 136 -2.37 11.45 -4.38
CA SER A 136 -1.39 11.90 -3.41
C SER A 136 -0.12 11.06 -3.45
N SER A 137 1.02 11.69 -3.15
CA SER A 137 2.32 11.02 -3.07
C SER A 137 3.03 11.38 -1.77
N MET A 138 3.72 10.40 -1.19
CA MET A 138 4.52 10.56 0.02
C MET A 138 5.92 10.01 -0.18
N HIS A 139 6.91 10.82 0.17
CA HIS A 139 8.28 10.36 0.35
C HIS A 139 8.44 9.84 1.77
N LEU A 140 8.76 8.56 1.90
CA LEU A 140 8.95 7.88 3.16
C LEU A 140 10.43 7.55 3.36
N VAL A 141 10.89 7.72 4.58
CA VAL A 141 12.21 7.28 5.06
C VAL A 141 12.03 6.42 6.29
N ARG A 142 13.02 5.55 6.55
CA ARG A 142 13.03 4.73 7.77
C ARG A 142 12.90 5.61 9.01
N ASP A 143 12.02 5.20 9.91
CA ASP A 143 11.86 5.84 11.21
C ASP A 143 12.92 5.28 12.17
N GLN A 144 14.12 5.84 12.10
CA GLN A 144 15.20 5.53 13.03
C GLN A 144 14.83 6.10 14.40
N HIS A 145 14.58 5.23 15.36
CA HIS A 145 14.58 5.57 16.78
C HIS A 145 16.02 5.63 17.29
#